data_AF-A0A9N9SUB7-F1
#
_entry.id   AF-A0A9N9SUB7-F1
#
_cell.length_a   1.000
_cell.length_b   1.000
_cell.length_c   1.000
_cell.angle_alpha   90.00
_cell.angle_beta   90.00
_cell.angle_gamma   90.00
#
_symmetry.space_group_name_H-M   'P 1'
#
loop_
_entity.id
_entity.type
_entity.pdbx_description
1 polymer ?
#
loop_
_entity_poly.entity_id
_entity_poly.type
_entity_poly.pdbx_seq_one_letter_code
_entity_poly.pdbx_strand_id
1 'polypeptide(L)'
;AFKLNYSFEGISRTKPEQNLSGSSKKLTKDVLLQKTHEERRKRQEQRLKLQSAELLQSHIRSYIVRKHKKDQERQLFDEIETTAGIQVILSKLLFFYYPKEDRERLLRIAERLLNIQADVIQQINADKSFAWLIKRFLLLCLKNTKDNQDSMVLMKCLYVFTVDAHTFSYLVSKDYYGHLKRLLESSNNYLQETIVLIQKPFKFIHESDYLSNLVLSEFCTNFLIPSLTHNVKHILVPYIRNQRKEFPFEKLIRYLNTGFHFGKSHSLLYCTLELEPDDYEPNSDSIQVLSKLSANLYELKPTCDLTVEDSDDEEEEDPVSTEKRLLLSEYLKILNRSDKVRKWINFFLKHNHDESVLMAFTNLCHNLLLVYKDSMRKYLLLYKFGLSSTYLKRLWAYLNKNNTGQFETKISSFIAWREYHTTLSVFCDMFTFYTETLTDSETSDTSHTFTQNDLLSMSKLLKNVARGLIEVAFPMCRSSSIPSTPEVQHLYRACLNCVRMLYTLDLRKKFCPSGFWTSDKMHIPPDLARKDYLSKKISSFYGARNEEDEHLPPLSTIEQRSLAILEELPFLVNFNTRFLLLRDLCRNSLGEDDYQRLHHDLMHENVVAIRRTHIYEDAFDKISQKS
;
A
#
# COMPACT_ATOMS: atom_id res chain seq x y z
N ALA A 1 38.24 38.99 29.83
CA ALA A 1 37.68 39.64 31.04
C ALA A 1 36.69 40.73 30.61
N PHE A 2 35.39 40.42 30.57
CA PHE A 2 34.35 41.41 30.26
C PHE A 2 33.96 42.14 31.55
N LYS A 3 34.43 43.39 31.70
CA LYS A 3 33.96 44.29 32.77
C LYS A 3 32.54 44.76 32.43
N LEU A 4 31.54 44.17 33.08
CA LEU A 4 30.21 44.76 33.20
C LEU A 4 30.32 45.99 34.10
N ASN A 5 30.45 47.18 33.50
CA ASN A 5 30.30 48.44 34.22
C ASN A 5 28.81 48.66 34.55
N TYR A 6 28.37 48.15 35.69
CA TYR A 6 27.17 48.64 36.36
C TYR A 6 27.53 49.96 37.06
N SER A 7 27.39 51.09 36.37
CA SER A 7 27.37 52.40 37.03
C SER A 7 25.93 52.67 37.51
N PHE A 8 25.63 52.31 38.75
CA PHE A 8 24.43 52.80 39.45
C PHE A 8 24.77 54.15 40.10
N GLU A 9 25.15 55.13 39.29
CA GLU A 9 25.14 56.53 39.73
C GLU A 9 23.69 57.00 39.63
N GLY A 10 23.06 57.31 40.76
CA GLY A 10 21.65 57.72 40.86
C GLY A 10 21.31 59.04 40.16
N ILE A 11 21.55 59.12 38.85
CA ILE A 11 21.29 60.28 38.00
C ILE A 11 20.11 59.89 37.10
N SER A 12 18.89 60.14 37.59
CA SER A 12 17.62 59.81 36.92
C SER A 12 17.27 60.74 35.75
N ARG A 13 18.18 61.65 35.36
CA ARG A 13 18.00 62.54 34.21
C ARG A 13 19.26 62.55 33.35
N THR A 14 19.12 62.12 32.09
CA THR A 14 20.12 62.33 31.05
C THR A 14 20.42 63.83 30.94
N LYS A 15 21.68 64.22 31.19
CA LYS A 15 22.14 65.59 30.92
C LYS A 15 21.96 65.86 29.41
N PRO A 16 21.48 67.05 29.00
CA PRO A 16 21.32 67.36 27.59
C PRO A 16 22.69 67.29 26.90
N GLU A 17 22.82 66.39 25.93
CA GLU A 17 23.98 66.39 25.03
C GLU A 17 23.90 67.64 24.16
N GLN A 18 24.64 68.68 24.54
CA GLN A 18 24.85 69.84 23.69
C GLN A 18 25.80 69.44 22.55
N ASN A 19 25.29 69.43 21.32
CA ASN A 19 26.12 69.31 20.13
C ASN A 19 27.04 70.54 20.01
N LEU A 20 28.27 70.42 20.50
CA LEU A 20 29.29 71.48 20.43
C LEU A 20 29.93 71.65 19.03
N SER A 21 29.39 71.02 17.98
CA SER A 21 29.85 71.21 16.59
C SER A 21 29.40 72.52 15.95
N GLY A 22 29.40 73.62 16.71
CA GLY A 22 29.08 74.96 16.24
C GLY A 22 30.23 75.67 15.53
N SER A 23 31.43 75.09 15.45
CA SER A 23 32.58 75.77 14.85
C SER A 23 33.40 74.84 13.95
N SER A 24 33.46 75.20 12.67
CA SER A 24 34.34 74.66 11.62
C SER A 24 33.91 73.36 10.92
N LYS A 25 32.92 73.48 10.02
CA LYS A 25 32.87 72.91 8.63
C LYS A 25 31.41 72.91 8.12
N LYS A 26 31.13 73.61 7.01
CA LYS A 26 29.85 73.51 6.29
C LYS A 26 29.72 72.10 5.68
N LEU A 27 29.05 71.19 6.39
CA LEU A 27 28.72 69.86 5.88
C LEU A 27 27.67 69.97 4.76
N THR A 28 27.85 69.22 3.68
CA THR A 28 26.89 69.12 2.57
C THR A 28 25.54 68.56 3.07
N LYS A 29 24.42 69.02 2.50
CA LYS A 29 23.05 68.63 2.89
C LYS A 29 22.90 67.11 3.02
N ASP A 30 23.48 66.35 2.09
CA ASP A 30 23.37 64.88 2.05
C ASP A 30 24.11 64.20 3.21
N VAL A 31 25.27 64.74 3.63
CA VAL A 31 26.04 64.23 4.77
C VAL A 31 25.30 64.49 6.09
N LEU A 32 24.63 65.64 6.19
CA LEU A 32 23.79 65.97 7.35
C LEU A 32 22.58 65.03 7.44
N LEU A 33 21.94 64.74 6.29
CA LEU A 33 20.82 63.80 6.19
C LEU A 33 21.25 62.37 6.54
N GLN A 34 22.39 61.92 6.05
CA GLN A 34 22.93 60.60 6.38
C GLN A 34 23.23 60.46 7.87
N LYS A 35 23.87 61.47 8.49
CA LYS A 35 24.15 61.48 9.93
C LYS A 35 22.87 61.47 10.77
N THR A 36 21.86 62.25 10.38
CA THR A 36 20.55 62.20 11.07
C THR A 36 19.83 60.87 10.87
N HIS A 37 19.98 60.23 9.71
CA HIS A 37 19.39 58.91 9.46
C HIS A 37 20.09 57.81 10.26
N GLU A 38 21.42 57.84 10.37
CA GLU A 38 22.19 56.94 11.23
C GLU A 38 21.88 57.15 12.71
N GLU A 39 21.73 58.39 13.18
CA GLU A 39 21.27 58.66 14.55
C GLU A 39 19.85 58.15 14.78
N ARG A 40 18.92 58.32 13.83
CA ARG A 40 17.58 57.74 13.91
C ARG A 40 17.65 56.21 13.97
N ARG A 41 18.50 55.57 13.15
CA ARG A 41 18.71 54.13 13.17
C ARG A 41 19.25 53.66 14.52
N LYS A 42 20.25 54.35 15.08
CA LYS A 42 20.79 54.06 16.42
C LYS A 42 19.72 54.21 17.51
N ARG A 43 18.88 55.24 17.47
CA ARG A 43 17.75 55.41 18.41
C ARG A 43 16.72 54.28 18.24
N GLN A 44 16.43 53.86 17.02
CA GLN A 44 15.51 52.75 16.74
C GLN A 44 16.09 51.41 17.23
N GLU A 45 17.37 51.14 16.97
CA GLU A 45 18.09 49.97 17.49
C GLU A 45 18.10 49.95 19.02
N GLN A 46 18.33 51.10 19.69
CA GLN A 46 18.25 51.21 21.15
C GLN A 46 16.84 50.97 21.69
N ARG A 47 15.80 51.51 21.06
CA ARG A 47 14.40 51.24 21.43
C ARG A 47 14.07 49.75 21.29
N LEU A 48 14.51 49.11 20.21
CA LEU A 48 14.29 47.69 19.98
C LEU A 48 15.03 46.83 21.00
N LYS A 49 16.26 47.20 21.38
CA LYS A 49 16.99 46.55 22.49
C LYS A 49 16.28 46.69 23.82
N LEU A 50 15.76 47.88 24.16
CA LEU A 50 15.02 48.10 25.40
C LEU A 50 13.71 47.30 25.43
N GLN A 51 12.95 47.30 24.33
CA GLN A 51 11.71 46.52 24.21
C GLN A 51 11.99 45.01 24.32
N SER A 52 13.05 44.53 23.68
CA SER A 52 13.47 43.12 23.79
C SER A 52 13.89 42.75 25.21
N ALA A 53 14.60 43.65 25.91
CA ALA A 53 14.98 43.47 27.30
C ALA A 53 13.77 43.44 28.23
N GLU A 54 12.78 44.33 28.03
CA GLU A 54 11.54 44.36 28.81
C GLU A 54 10.73 43.07 28.60
N LEU A 55 10.62 42.58 27.36
CA LEU A 55 9.95 41.32 27.05
C LEU A 55 10.64 40.16 27.78
N LEU A 56 11.97 40.05 27.68
CA LEU A 56 12.74 39.03 28.39
C LEU A 56 12.53 39.12 29.92
N GLN A 57 12.63 40.32 30.48
CA GLN A 57 12.48 40.56 31.92
C GLN A 57 11.06 40.22 32.41
N SER A 58 10.02 40.58 31.67
CA SER A 58 8.64 40.25 32.02
C SER A 58 8.40 38.73 31.99
N HIS A 59 8.94 38.02 30.99
CA HIS A 59 8.88 36.57 30.93
C HIS A 59 9.62 35.90 32.10
N ILE A 60 10.83 36.36 32.44
CA ILE A 60 11.62 35.84 33.56
C ILE A 60 10.93 36.11 34.90
N ARG A 61 10.47 37.34 35.16
CA ARG A 61 9.73 37.69 36.39
C ARG A 61 8.49 36.83 36.52
N SER A 62 7.73 36.68 35.43
CA SER A 62 6.52 35.85 35.40
C SER A 62 6.83 34.37 35.68
N TYR A 63 7.94 33.84 35.15
CA TYR A 63 8.41 32.49 35.43
C TYR A 63 8.78 32.30 36.91
N ILE A 64 9.57 33.23 37.47
CA ILE A 64 10.01 33.21 38.87
C ILE A 64 8.82 33.26 39.82
N VAL A 65 7.86 34.17 39.58
CA VAL A 65 6.63 34.29 40.40
C VAL A 65 5.80 33.01 40.33
N ARG A 66 5.61 32.42 39.15
CA ARG A 66 4.90 31.13 39.02
C ARG A 66 5.62 30.02 39.77
N LYS A 67 6.96 29.97 39.73
CA LYS A 67 7.75 28.99 40.45
C LYS A 67 7.56 29.13 41.97
N HIS A 68 7.77 30.35 42.51
CA HIS A 68 7.54 30.62 43.93
C HIS A 68 6.12 30.29 44.38
N LYS A 69 5.10 30.63 43.57
CA LYS A 69 3.73 30.30 43.93
C LYS A 69 3.46 28.80 43.95
N LYS A 70 4.04 28.04 43.01
CA LYS A 70 3.98 26.57 43.03
C LYS A 70 4.68 25.97 44.25
N ASP A 71 5.84 26.51 44.62
CA ASP A 71 6.58 26.07 45.81
C ASP A 71 5.79 26.33 47.10
N GLN A 72 5.14 27.50 47.22
CA GLN A 72 4.23 27.81 48.33
C GLN A 72 3.04 26.84 48.39
N GLU A 73 2.40 26.57 47.26
CA GLU A 73 1.26 25.64 47.22
C GLU A 73 1.67 24.19 47.54
N ARG A 74 2.92 23.79 47.27
CA ARG A 74 3.47 22.48 47.69
C ARG A 74 3.57 22.36 49.21
N GLN A 75 4.08 23.40 49.87
CA GLN A 75 4.20 23.40 51.34
C GLN A 75 2.81 23.30 51.98
N LEU A 76 1.85 24.11 51.52
CA LEU A 76 0.47 24.06 51.98
C LEU A 76 -0.21 22.72 51.69
N PHE A 77 0.14 22.07 50.58
CA PHE A 77 -0.39 20.76 50.24
C PHE A 77 -0.01 19.70 51.27
N ASP A 78 1.27 19.65 51.67
CA ASP A 78 1.77 18.66 52.62
C ASP A 78 1.12 18.83 54.01
N GLU A 79 0.72 20.05 54.39
CA GLU A 79 0.02 20.35 55.65
C GLU A 79 -1.45 19.86 55.66
N ILE A 80 -2.14 19.93 54.51
CA ILE A 80 -3.58 19.66 54.40
C ILE A 80 -3.91 18.30 53.78
N GLU A 81 -2.90 17.53 53.37
CA GLU A 81 -3.05 16.28 52.61
C GLU A 81 -3.98 15.27 53.30
N THR A 82 -4.04 15.24 54.63
CA THR A 82 -4.87 14.28 55.39
C THR A 82 -6.23 14.86 55.82
N THR A 83 -6.33 16.17 56.01
CA THR A 83 -7.49 16.83 56.63
C THR A 83 -8.47 17.41 55.62
N ALA A 84 -7.99 17.86 54.46
CA ALA A 84 -8.83 18.49 53.44
C ALA A 84 -9.60 17.48 52.56
N GLY A 85 -10.67 17.97 51.95
CA GLY A 85 -11.47 17.22 50.98
C GLY A 85 -10.68 16.93 49.70
N ILE A 86 -11.02 15.80 49.06
CA ILE A 86 -10.30 15.26 47.89
C ILE A 86 -10.22 16.27 46.73
N GLN A 87 -11.30 17.00 46.46
CA GLN A 87 -11.35 17.99 45.38
C GLN A 87 -10.32 19.11 45.56
N VAL A 88 -10.14 19.61 46.78
CA VAL A 88 -9.20 20.69 47.10
C VAL A 88 -7.77 20.20 46.90
N ILE A 89 -7.46 19.04 47.46
CA ILE A 89 -6.12 18.41 47.38
C ILE A 89 -5.77 18.10 45.93
N LEU A 90 -6.69 17.51 45.17
CA LEU A 90 -6.49 17.19 43.76
C LEU A 90 -6.27 18.46 42.92
N SER A 91 -7.03 19.53 43.17
CA SER A 91 -6.87 20.79 42.45
C SER A 91 -5.50 21.45 42.70
N LYS A 92 -5.01 21.41 43.95
CA LYS A 92 -3.68 21.90 44.32
C LYS A 92 -2.57 21.06 43.68
N LEU A 93 -2.65 19.73 43.79
CA LEU A 93 -1.67 18.85 43.12
C LEU A 93 -1.58 19.18 41.63
N LEU A 94 -2.73 19.22 40.94
CA LEU A 94 -2.79 19.50 39.49
C LEU A 94 -2.27 20.89 39.09
N PHE A 95 -2.16 21.83 40.03
CA PHE A 95 -1.63 23.17 39.79
C PHE A 95 -0.09 23.19 39.83
N PHE A 96 0.52 22.60 40.86
CA PHE A 96 1.97 22.65 41.04
C PHE A 96 2.74 21.46 40.46
N TYR A 97 2.06 20.33 40.16
CA TYR A 97 2.69 19.04 39.84
C TYR A 97 3.89 19.14 38.88
N TYR A 98 5.02 18.59 39.31
CA TYR A 98 6.21 18.41 38.51
C TYR A 98 6.72 16.95 38.60
N PRO A 99 6.86 16.22 37.46
CA PRO A 99 7.14 14.78 37.48
C PRO A 99 8.39 14.33 38.25
N LYS A 100 9.41 15.19 38.39
CA LYS A 100 10.66 14.86 39.10
C LYS A 100 10.56 15.05 40.61
N GLU A 101 9.70 15.93 41.08
CA GLU A 101 9.63 16.35 42.50
C GLU A 101 8.38 15.80 43.20
N ASP A 102 7.27 15.62 42.47
CA ASP A 102 5.94 15.40 43.05
C ASP A 102 5.38 13.99 42.79
N ARG A 103 6.21 13.05 42.33
CA ARG A 103 5.78 11.69 41.98
C ARG A 103 5.21 10.94 43.19
N GLU A 104 5.85 11.03 44.36
CA GLU A 104 5.36 10.37 45.57
C GLU A 104 4.01 10.93 46.03
N ARG A 105 3.81 12.25 45.96
CA ARG A 105 2.52 12.90 46.25
C ARG A 105 1.41 12.39 45.33
N LEU A 106 1.72 12.17 44.05
CA LEU A 106 0.77 11.58 43.11
C LEU A 106 0.37 10.15 43.52
N LEU A 107 1.32 9.33 43.96
CA LEU A 107 1.05 7.96 44.40
C LEU A 107 0.18 7.94 45.66
N ARG A 108 0.48 8.77 46.67
CA ARG A 108 -0.33 8.88 47.89
C ARG A 108 -1.77 9.30 47.59
N ILE A 109 -1.97 10.27 46.68
CA ILE A 109 -3.32 10.65 46.24
C ILE A 109 -4.00 9.51 45.48
N ALA A 110 -3.26 8.80 44.61
CA ALA A 110 -3.81 7.67 43.86
C ALA A 110 -4.32 6.57 44.80
N GLU A 111 -3.54 6.20 45.81
CA GLU A 111 -3.94 5.24 46.85
C GLU A 111 -5.17 5.73 47.64
N ARG A 112 -5.18 7.01 48.05
CA ARG A 112 -6.32 7.59 48.77
C ARG A 112 -7.59 7.57 47.92
N LEU A 113 -7.50 7.89 46.63
CA LEU A 113 -8.63 7.83 45.71
C LEU A 113 -9.14 6.40 45.54
N LEU A 114 -8.25 5.42 45.39
CA LEU A 114 -8.62 4.01 45.26
C LEU A 114 -9.32 3.48 46.52
N ASN A 115 -8.88 3.88 47.71
CA ASN A 115 -9.52 3.50 48.97
C ASN A 115 -10.97 4.00 49.08
N ILE A 116 -11.29 5.11 48.40
CA ILE A 116 -12.62 5.76 48.44
C ILE A 116 -13.28 5.68 47.05
N GLN A 117 -12.98 4.64 46.28
CA GLN A 117 -13.38 4.55 44.86
C GLN A 117 -14.89 4.69 44.61
N ALA A 118 -15.74 4.17 45.49
CA ALA A 118 -17.19 4.21 45.33
C ALA A 118 -17.72 5.65 45.38
N ASP A 119 -17.31 6.43 46.37
CA ASP A 119 -17.76 7.82 46.53
C ASP A 119 -17.17 8.70 45.42
N VAL A 120 -15.93 8.44 45.01
CA VAL A 120 -15.29 9.15 43.88
C VAL A 120 -16.08 8.93 42.59
N ILE A 121 -16.50 7.70 42.30
CA ILE A 121 -17.31 7.39 41.11
C ILE A 121 -18.67 8.09 41.19
N GLN A 122 -19.32 8.12 42.36
CA GLN A 122 -20.58 8.86 42.55
C GLN A 122 -20.39 10.37 42.32
N GLN A 123 -19.30 10.96 42.82
CA GLN A 123 -18.99 12.37 42.64
C GLN A 123 -18.63 12.73 41.20
N ILE A 124 -17.96 11.84 40.45
CA ILE A 124 -17.69 12.03 39.02
C ILE A 124 -19.00 12.20 38.23
N ASN A 125 -20.03 11.43 38.59
CA ASN A 125 -21.33 11.49 37.94
C ASN A 125 -22.16 12.72 38.38
N ALA A 126 -21.94 13.22 39.60
CA ALA A 126 -22.71 14.33 40.17
C ALA A 126 -22.13 15.73 39.87
N ASP A 127 -20.79 15.90 39.94
CA ASP A 127 -20.12 17.20 39.77
C ASP A 127 -19.20 17.22 38.54
N LYS A 128 -19.57 18.05 37.56
CA LYS A 128 -18.80 18.28 36.32
C LYS A 128 -17.40 18.83 36.60
N SER A 129 -17.25 19.67 37.63
CA SER A 129 -15.96 20.27 37.99
C SER A 129 -15.01 19.20 38.53
N PHE A 130 -15.50 18.34 39.42
CA PHE A 130 -14.75 17.21 39.93
C PHE A 130 -14.40 16.19 38.83
N ALA A 131 -15.34 15.86 37.94
CA ALA A 131 -15.08 15.00 36.78
C ALA A 131 -13.95 15.54 35.90
N TRP A 132 -13.87 16.86 35.69
CA TRP A 132 -12.77 17.47 34.94
C TRP A 132 -11.41 17.36 35.65
N LEU A 133 -11.39 17.51 36.98
CA LEU A 133 -10.16 17.29 37.77
C LEU A 133 -9.70 15.84 37.66
N ILE A 134 -10.61 14.88 37.73
CA ILE A 134 -10.30 13.45 37.56
C ILE A 134 -9.73 13.18 36.16
N LYS A 135 -10.31 13.73 35.09
CA LYS A 135 -9.77 13.58 33.72
C LYS A 135 -8.31 14.05 33.63
N ARG A 136 -7.98 15.20 34.23
CA ARG A 136 -6.60 15.72 34.29
C ARG A 136 -5.69 14.86 35.14
N PHE A 137 -6.18 14.36 36.28
CA PHE A 137 -5.46 13.44 37.15
C PHE A 137 -5.12 12.13 36.43
N LEU A 138 -6.08 11.55 35.70
CA LEU A 138 -5.85 10.33 34.91
C LEU A 138 -4.82 10.55 33.81
N LEU A 139 -4.82 11.71 33.16
CA LEU A 139 -3.77 12.07 32.22
C LEU A 139 -2.39 12.15 32.88
N LEU A 140 -2.29 12.63 34.12
CA LEU A 140 -1.03 12.57 34.87
C LEU A 140 -0.65 11.13 35.22
N CYS A 141 -1.60 10.29 35.64
CA CYS A 141 -1.34 8.87 35.90
C CYS A 141 -0.74 8.20 34.66
N LEU A 142 -1.37 8.38 33.50
CA LEU A 142 -0.89 7.86 32.22
C LEU A 142 0.54 8.33 31.89
N LYS A 143 0.84 9.61 32.06
CA LYS A 143 2.17 10.17 31.75
C LYS A 143 3.28 9.69 32.68
N ASN A 144 2.95 9.26 33.90
CA ASN A 144 3.92 8.85 34.91
C ASN A 144 4.02 7.32 35.09
N THR A 145 3.19 6.56 34.38
CA THR A 145 3.27 5.11 34.30
C THR A 145 4.56 4.72 33.56
N LYS A 146 5.39 3.90 34.20
CA LYS A 146 6.69 3.38 33.73
C LYS A 146 6.88 1.91 34.17
N ASP A 147 7.93 1.22 33.76
CA ASP A 147 8.22 -0.15 34.23
C ASP A 147 8.78 -0.18 35.66
N ASN A 148 7.96 0.21 36.64
CA ASN A 148 8.27 0.27 38.07
C ASN A 148 7.08 -0.27 38.88
N GLN A 149 7.30 -0.80 40.08
CA GLN A 149 6.23 -1.32 40.95
C GLN A 149 5.12 -0.30 41.27
N ASP A 150 5.48 0.96 41.47
CA ASP A 150 4.51 2.03 41.76
C ASP A 150 3.51 2.28 40.63
N SER A 151 3.84 1.90 39.40
CA SER A 151 2.99 2.12 38.24
C SER A 151 1.71 1.27 38.29
N MET A 152 1.69 0.19 39.09
CA MET A 152 0.48 -0.61 39.31
C MET A 152 -0.65 0.22 39.93
N VAL A 153 -0.34 1.09 40.89
CA VAL A 153 -1.34 1.97 41.53
C VAL A 153 -1.93 2.93 40.50
N LEU A 154 -1.08 3.52 39.65
CA LEU A 154 -1.51 4.45 38.60
C LEU A 154 -2.36 3.75 37.52
N MET A 155 -2.00 2.53 37.12
CA MET A 155 -2.80 1.74 36.18
C MET A 155 -4.14 1.32 36.78
N LYS A 156 -4.19 0.97 38.07
CA LYS A 156 -5.45 0.73 38.78
C LYS A 156 -6.35 1.97 38.79
N CYS A 157 -5.80 3.16 39.03
CA CYS A 157 -6.56 4.41 38.89
C CYS A 157 -7.11 4.61 37.48
N LEU A 158 -6.30 4.37 36.45
CA LEU A 158 -6.74 4.42 35.05
C LEU A 158 -7.87 3.42 34.79
N TYR A 159 -7.81 2.22 35.35
CA TYR A 159 -8.84 1.22 35.20
C TYR A 159 -10.11 1.54 36.01
N VAL A 160 -10.02 2.06 37.22
CA VAL A 160 -11.20 2.29 38.07
C VAL A 160 -11.96 3.55 37.67
N PHE A 161 -11.25 4.67 37.43
CA PHE A 161 -11.89 5.98 37.26
C PHE A 161 -12.21 6.37 35.82
N THR A 162 -11.93 5.51 34.83
CA THR A 162 -12.43 5.68 33.46
C THR A 162 -13.83 5.09 33.34
N VAL A 163 -14.83 5.85 33.78
CA VAL A 163 -16.22 5.37 33.95
C VAL A 163 -17.12 5.63 32.73
N ASP A 164 -16.84 6.70 31.97
CA ASP A 164 -17.73 7.21 30.92
C ASP A 164 -17.00 7.50 29.58
N ALA A 165 -17.77 7.56 28.49
CA ALA A 165 -17.26 7.94 27.16
C ALA A 165 -16.54 9.29 27.14
N HIS A 166 -16.99 10.29 27.91
CA HIS A 166 -16.38 11.62 27.88
C HIS A 166 -15.00 11.64 28.53
N THR A 167 -14.70 10.71 29.44
CA THR A 167 -13.34 10.54 29.97
C THR A 167 -12.42 9.93 28.91
N PHE A 168 -12.87 8.90 28.19
CA PHE A 168 -12.08 8.34 27.09
C PHE A 168 -11.88 9.32 25.94
N SER A 169 -12.90 10.08 25.56
CA SER A 169 -12.78 11.15 24.55
C SER A 169 -11.65 12.14 24.90
N TYR A 170 -11.57 12.54 26.18
CA TYR A 170 -10.49 13.40 26.65
C TYR A 170 -9.12 12.71 26.68
N LEU A 171 -9.03 11.48 27.18
CA LEU A 171 -7.74 10.78 27.28
C LEU A 171 -7.18 10.42 25.91
N VAL A 172 -8.02 9.88 25.02
CA VAL A 172 -7.63 9.46 23.67
C VAL A 172 -7.17 10.65 22.85
N SER A 173 -7.86 11.80 22.93
CA SER A 173 -7.39 13.05 22.32
C SER A 173 -6.09 13.62 22.92
N LYS A 174 -5.58 13.01 24.01
CA LYS A 174 -4.33 13.37 24.70
C LYS A 174 -3.30 12.23 24.65
N ASP A 175 -3.26 11.48 23.55
CA ASP A 175 -2.26 10.43 23.26
C ASP A 175 -2.37 9.19 24.17
N TYR A 176 -3.59 8.81 24.58
CA TYR A 176 -3.82 7.62 25.42
C TYR A 176 -3.13 6.37 24.87
N TYR A 177 -3.38 6.06 23.60
CA TYR A 177 -2.85 4.86 22.96
C TYR A 177 -1.35 4.94 22.69
N GLY A 178 -0.78 6.10 22.38
CA GLY A 178 0.67 6.24 22.21
C GLY A 178 1.43 6.03 23.52
N HIS A 179 0.88 6.46 24.66
CA HIS A 179 1.43 6.13 25.98
C HIS A 179 1.36 4.63 26.29
N LEU A 180 0.22 3.98 26.02
CA LEU A 180 0.07 2.54 26.24
C LEU A 180 0.94 1.70 25.30
N LYS A 181 1.13 2.14 24.05
CA LYS A 181 2.06 1.50 23.12
C LYS A 181 3.48 1.47 23.69
N ARG A 182 3.97 2.61 24.16
CA ARG A 182 5.30 2.72 24.78
C ARG A 182 5.44 1.79 26.00
N LEU A 183 4.38 1.61 26.78
CA LEU A 183 4.37 0.65 27.91
C LEU A 183 4.37 -0.80 27.44
N LEU A 184 3.58 -1.13 26.41
CA LEU A 184 3.52 -2.46 25.81
C LEU A 184 4.88 -2.88 25.23
N GLU A 185 5.65 -1.93 24.70
CA GLU A 185 6.97 -2.18 24.13
C GLU A 185 8.11 -2.19 25.17
N SER A 186 7.98 -1.43 26.26
CA SER A 186 9.05 -1.28 27.25
C SER A 186 8.98 -2.22 28.45
N SER A 187 7.81 -2.74 28.81
CA SER A 187 7.60 -3.49 30.05
C SER A 187 7.13 -4.92 29.81
N ASN A 188 7.77 -5.88 30.48
CA ASN A 188 7.32 -7.29 30.48
C ASN A 188 6.41 -7.60 31.68
N ASN A 189 6.51 -6.82 32.76
CA ASN A 189 5.83 -7.12 34.03
C ASN A 189 4.34 -6.75 34.04
N TYR A 190 3.92 -5.79 33.23
CA TYR A 190 2.56 -5.20 33.26
C TYR A 190 1.82 -5.34 31.93
N LEU A 191 2.16 -6.36 31.15
CA LEU A 191 1.58 -6.58 29.82
C LEU A 191 0.07 -6.80 29.92
N GLN A 192 -0.41 -7.59 30.88
CA GLN A 192 -1.83 -7.90 31.02
C GLN A 192 -2.66 -6.66 31.34
N GLU A 193 -2.22 -5.85 32.32
CA GLU A 193 -2.89 -4.61 32.72
C GLU A 193 -2.90 -3.60 31.58
N THR A 194 -1.79 -3.48 30.85
CA THR A 194 -1.67 -2.60 29.69
C THR A 194 -2.67 -3.01 28.60
N ILE A 195 -2.78 -4.30 28.30
CA ILE A 195 -3.71 -4.81 27.28
C ILE A 195 -5.18 -4.56 27.70
N VAL A 196 -5.53 -4.79 28.96
CA VAL A 196 -6.89 -4.49 29.47
C VAL A 196 -7.21 -3.00 29.31
N LEU A 197 -6.25 -2.11 29.58
CA LEU A 197 -6.40 -0.67 29.36
C LEU A 197 -6.55 -0.31 27.87
N ILE A 198 -5.81 -0.98 26.96
CA ILE A 198 -5.96 -0.79 25.50
C ILE A 198 -7.38 -1.17 25.06
N GLN A 199 -7.95 -2.23 25.61
CA GLN A 199 -9.27 -2.71 25.21
C GLN A 199 -10.43 -1.90 25.80
N LYS A 200 -10.24 -1.31 26.98
CA LYS A 200 -11.33 -0.67 27.74
C LYS A 200 -12.12 0.40 26.95
N PRO A 201 -11.51 1.30 26.15
CA PRO A 201 -12.25 2.26 25.34
C PRO A 201 -13.29 1.63 24.40
N PHE A 202 -13.07 0.39 23.94
CA PHE A 202 -13.98 -0.31 23.04
C PHE A 202 -15.36 -0.60 23.66
N LYS A 203 -15.45 -0.69 25.00
CA LYS A 203 -16.73 -0.86 25.71
C LYS A 203 -17.67 0.33 25.53
N PHE A 204 -17.13 1.52 25.26
CA PHE A 204 -17.87 2.79 25.16
C PHE A 204 -18.08 3.24 23.71
N ILE A 205 -17.61 2.46 22.72
CA ILE A 205 -17.69 2.81 21.30
C ILE A 205 -19.13 2.98 20.79
N HIS A 206 -20.12 2.41 21.48
CA HIS A 206 -21.53 2.51 21.09
C HIS A 206 -22.22 3.80 21.57
N GLU A 207 -21.59 4.59 22.46
CA GLU A 207 -22.24 5.76 23.05
C GLU A 207 -22.23 6.99 22.13
N SER A 208 -21.23 7.13 21.24
CA SER A 208 -21.13 8.26 20.31
C SER A 208 -20.30 7.92 19.09
N ASP A 209 -20.76 8.33 17.89
CA ASP A 209 -20.01 8.16 16.64
C ASP A 209 -18.70 8.95 16.63
N TYR A 210 -18.68 10.12 17.29
CA TYR A 210 -17.44 10.90 17.46
C TYR A 210 -16.39 10.11 18.24
N LEU A 211 -16.80 9.51 19.38
CA LEU A 211 -15.89 8.68 20.17
C LEU A 211 -15.45 7.44 19.40
N SER A 212 -16.38 6.77 18.71
CA SER A 212 -16.10 5.61 17.87
C SER A 212 -14.98 5.91 16.87
N ASN A 213 -15.12 7.01 16.11
CA ASN A 213 -14.13 7.40 15.11
C ASN A 213 -12.80 7.80 15.75
N LEU A 214 -12.81 8.54 16.86
CA LEU A 214 -11.60 8.95 17.57
C LEU A 214 -10.83 7.74 18.12
N VAL A 215 -11.52 6.79 18.76
CA VAL A 215 -10.92 5.58 19.34
C VAL A 215 -10.35 4.69 18.25
N LEU A 216 -11.10 4.44 17.17
CA LEU A 216 -10.64 3.62 16.06
C LEU A 216 -9.48 4.27 15.31
N SER A 217 -9.52 5.59 15.09
CA SER A 217 -8.42 6.36 14.49
C SER A 217 -7.14 6.19 15.29
N GLU A 218 -7.17 6.52 16.58
CA GLU A 218 -5.99 6.49 17.43
C GLU A 218 -5.49 5.06 17.69
N PHE A 219 -6.38 4.06 17.70
CA PHE A 219 -6.00 2.66 17.78
C PHE A 219 -5.25 2.21 16.51
N CYS A 220 -5.77 2.56 15.33
CA CYS A 220 -5.13 2.26 14.06
C CYS A 220 -3.75 2.94 13.93
N THR A 221 -3.64 4.24 14.25
CA THR A 221 -2.39 5.00 14.15
C THR A 221 -1.30 4.48 15.07
N ASN A 222 -1.65 4.05 16.28
CA ASN A 222 -0.67 3.59 17.26
C ASN A 222 -0.31 2.11 17.11
N PHE A 223 -1.29 1.22 16.86
CA PHE A 223 -1.07 -0.23 16.90
C PHE A 223 -1.13 -0.93 15.54
N LEU A 224 -2.06 -0.57 14.65
CA LEU A 224 -2.31 -1.37 13.45
C LEU A 224 -1.49 -0.93 12.22
N ILE A 225 -1.24 0.36 12.06
CA ILE A 225 -0.52 0.93 10.91
C ILE A 225 1.01 0.81 11.02
N PRO A 226 1.64 1.05 12.19
CA PRO A 226 3.10 0.97 12.32
C PRO A 226 3.63 -0.44 12.05
N SER A 227 4.97 -0.57 11.91
CA SER A 227 5.62 -1.89 11.79
C SER A 227 5.21 -2.81 12.94
N LEU A 228 4.84 -4.05 12.62
CA LEU A 228 4.40 -5.04 13.60
C LEU A 228 5.50 -5.36 14.60
N THR A 229 5.38 -4.88 15.83
CA THR A 229 6.26 -5.30 16.92
C THR A 229 5.87 -6.70 17.41
N HIS A 230 6.83 -7.43 18.00
CA HIS A 230 6.60 -8.77 18.53
C HIS A 230 5.40 -8.81 19.50
N ASN A 231 5.31 -7.84 20.42
CA ASN A 231 4.24 -7.78 21.40
C ASN A 231 2.87 -7.47 20.77
N VAL A 232 2.82 -6.64 19.72
CA VAL A 232 1.57 -6.40 19.00
C VAL A 232 1.13 -7.67 18.28
N LYS A 233 2.03 -8.33 17.54
CA LYS A 233 1.74 -9.49 16.70
C LYS A 233 1.37 -10.73 17.50
N HIS A 234 2.12 -11.05 18.56
CA HIS A 234 2.00 -12.32 19.28
C HIS A 234 1.22 -12.23 20.60
N ILE A 235 1.00 -11.02 21.13
CA ILE A 235 0.31 -10.84 22.42
C ILE A 235 -0.98 -10.05 22.23
N LEU A 236 -0.91 -8.80 21.74
CA LEU A 236 -2.07 -7.92 21.66
C LEU A 236 -3.13 -8.42 20.68
N VAL A 237 -2.75 -8.71 19.42
CA VAL A 237 -3.70 -9.15 18.38
C VAL A 237 -4.41 -10.46 18.77
N PRO A 238 -3.69 -11.53 19.21
CA PRO A 238 -4.35 -12.75 19.69
C PRO A 238 -5.26 -12.53 20.89
N TYR A 239 -4.86 -11.67 21.84
CA TYR A 239 -5.70 -11.35 23.00
C TYR A 239 -7.01 -10.68 22.59
N ILE A 240 -6.95 -9.64 21.75
CA ILE A 240 -8.15 -8.94 21.25
C ILE A 240 -9.05 -9.90 20.48
N ARG A 241 -8.46 -10.76 19.63
CA ARG A 241 -9.20 -11.78 18.86
C ARG A 241 -9.96 -12.75 19.78
N ASN A 242 -9.36 -13.15 20.90
CA ASN A 242 -9.99 -14.05 21.87
C ASN A 242 -11.15 -13.37 22.64
N GLN A 243 -11.11 -12.05 22.82
CA GLN A 243 -12.16 -11.29 23.52
C GLN A 243 -13.26 -10.77 22.58
N ARG A 244 -13.84 -11.71 21.83
CA ARG A 244 -14.76 -11.46 20.70
C ARG A 244 -15.94 -10.53 20.99
N LYS A 245 -16.50 -10.57 22.20
CA LYS A 245 -17.67 -9.75 22.57
C LYS A 245 -17.36 -8.27 22.77
N GLU A 246 -16.09 -7.94 23.01
CA GLU A 246 -15.70 -6.59 23.39
C GLU A 246 -15.04 -5.81 22.24
N PHE A 247 -14.54 -6.50 21.20
CA PHE A 247 -13.92 -5.84 20.06
C PHE A 247 -14.92 -5.56 18.92
N PRO A 248 -15.16 -4.30 18.54
CA PRO A 248 -16.17 -3.95 17.55
C PRO A 248 -15.62 -4.05 16.11
N PHE A 249 -15.34 -5.28 15.67
CA PHE A 249 -14.74 -5.56 14.35
C PHE A 249 -15.56 -4.96 13.20
N GLU A 250 -16.90 -5.05 13.23
CA GLU A 250 -17.75 -4.49 12.18
C GLU A 250 -17.64 -2.96 12.09
N LYS A 251 -17.55 -2.26 13.23
CA LYS A 251 -17.32 -0.81 13.24
C LYS A 251 -15.92 -0.45 12.76
N LEU A 252 -14.91 -1.27 13.08
CA LEU A 252 -13.57 -1.10 12.51
C LEU A 252 -13.63 -1.18 10.98
N ILE A 253 -14.26 -2.19 10.42
CA ILE A 253 -14.40 -2.36 8.97
C ILE A 253 -15.13 -1.17 8.33
N ARG A 254 -16.26 -0.73 8.92
CA ARG A 254 -16.97 0.48 8.45
C ARG A 254 -16.07 1.71 8.50
N TYR A 255 -15.36 1.91 9.60
CA TYR A 255 -14.44 3.03 9.78
C TYR A 255 -13.31 3.02 8.73
N LEU A 256 -12.68 1.86 8.50
CA LEU A 256 -11.67 1.68 7.45
C LEU A 256 -12.25 1.96 6.05
N ASN A 257 -13.52 1.64 5.81
CA ASN A 257 -14.15 1.90 4.52
C ASN A 257 -14.46 3.39 4.28
N THR A 258 -14.77 4.16 5.34
CA THR A 258 -15.17 5.59 5.25
C THR A 258 -14.07 6.57 4.78
N GLY A 259 -12.83 6.13 4.59
CA GLY A 259 -11.85 6.90 3.80
C GLY A 259 -10.88 7.77 4.59
N PHE A 260 -10.56 7.45 5.84
CA PHE A 260 -9.33 7.96 6.44
C PHE A 260 -8.15 7.33 5.69
N HIS A 261 -7.23 8.15 5.19
CA HIS A 261 -6.05 7.73 4.42
C HIS A 261 -5.09 6.92 5.30
N PHE A 262 -5.45 5.68 5.57
CA PHE A 262 -4.48 4.70 6.01
C PHE A 262 -3.63 4.41 4.79
N GLY A 263 -2.38 4.88 4.83
CA GLY A 263 -1.38 4.52 3.84
C GLY A 263 -1.38 3.00 3.65
N LYS A 264 -0.96 2.54 2.48
CA LYS A 264 -0.93 1.12 2.11
C LYS A 264 0.05 0.35 3.02
N SER A 265 -0.39 0.01 4.22
CA SER A 265 0.40 -0.61 5.28
C SER A 265 0.13 -2.11 5.32
N HIS A 266 1.18 -2.90 5.12
CA HIS A 266 1.14 -4.36 5.28
C HIS A 266 0.68 -4.73 6.69
N SER A 267 1.16 -4.04 7.72
CA SER A 267 0.74 -4.26 9.12
C SER A 267 -0.77 -4.16 9.31
N LEU A 268 -1.41 -3.16 8.68
CA LEU A 268 -2.85 -2.96 8.79
C LEU A 268 -3.62 -4.10 8.11
N LEU A 269 -3.18 -4.56 6.94
CA LEU A 269 -3.74 -5.75 6.30
C LEU A 269 -3.59 -6.99 7.19
N TYR A 270 -2.43 -7.19 7.80
CA TYR A 270 -2.18 -8.34 8.67
C TYR A 270 -3.11 -8.33 9.88
N CYS A 271 -3.14 -7.22 10.60
CA CYS A 271 -3.99 -7.05 11.78
C CYS A 271 -5.46 -7.20 11.45
N THR A 272 -5.95 -6.63 10.34
CA THR A 272 -7.36 -6.77 9.94
C THR A 272 -7.72 -8.21 9.60
N LEU A 273 -6.81 -8.97 8.97
CA LEU A 273 -7.03 -10.38 8.65
C LEU A 273 -7.01 -11.29 9.88
N GLU A 274 -6.16 -11.01 10.87
CA GLU A 274 -6.06 -11.79 12.12
C GLU A 274 -7.11 -11.42 13.17
N LEU A 275 -7.51 -10.15 13.28
CA LEU A 275 -8.56 -9.70 14.20
C LEU A 275 -9.96 -10.17 13.78
N GLU A 276 -10.12 -10.69 12.57
CA GLU A 276 -11.39 -11.22 12.07
C GLU A 276 -11.88 -12.40 12.94
N PRO A 277 -13.07 -12.29 13.54
CA PRO A 277 -13.68 -13.39 14.30
C PRO A 277 -13.99 -14.60 13.40
N ASP A 278 -13.86 -15.82 13.93
CA ASP A 278 -14.09 -17.04 13.13
C ASP A 278 -15.55 -17.16 12.63
N ASP A 279 -16.51 -16.61 13.39
CA ASP A 279 -17.94 -16.56 13.10
C ASP A 279 -18.35 -15.33 12.26
N TYR A 280 -17.41 -14.44 11.93
CA TYR A 280 -17.70 -13.25 11.13
C TYR A 280 -18.23 -13.61 9.74
N GLU A 281 -19.32 -12.99 9.32
CA GLU A 281 -19.86 -13.11 7.97
C GLU A 281 -19.45 -11.91 7.13
N PRO A 282 -18.82 -12.11 5.95
CA PRO A 282 -18.39 -11.02 5.08
C PRO A 282 -19.56 -10.13 4.65
N ASN A 283 -19.28 -8.84 4.52
CA ASN A 283 -20.19 -7.82 3.98
C ASN A 283 -19.48 -6.96 2.91
N SER A 284 -20.21 -6.06 2.25
CA SER A 284 -19.65 -5.21 1.18
C SER A 284 -18.46 -4.37 1.67
N ASP A 285 -18.57 -3.76 2.85
CA ASP A 285 -17.49 -2.97 3.45
C ASP A 285 -16.23 -3.80 3.67
N SER A 286 -16.35 -5.04 4.15
CA SER A 286 -15.22 -5.92 4.44
C SER A 286 -14.42 -6.27 3.19
N ILE A 287 -15.10 -6.59 2.08
CA ILE A 287 -14.43 -6.92 0.82
C ILE A 287 -13.80 -5.68 0.21
N GLN A 288 -14.47 -4.52 0.29
CA GLN A 288 -13.90 -3.24 -0.15
C GLN A 288 -12.63 -2.89 0.64
N VAL A 289 -12.64 -3.03 1.96
CA VAL A 289 -11.46 -2.82 2.82
C VAL A 289 -10.34 -3.79 2.44
N LEU A 290 -10.63 -5.09 2.28
CA LEU A 290 -9.63 -6.07 1.85
C LEU A 290 -9.03 -5.72 0.49
N SER A 291 -9.84 -5.29 -0.48
CA SER A 291 -9.36 -4.86 -1.80
C SER A 291 -8.45 -3.63 -1.73
N LYS A 292 -8.72 -2.69 -0.81
CA LYS A 292 -7.91 -1.48 -0.61
C LYS A 292 -6.59 -1.79 0.10
N LEU A 293 -6.63 -2.61 1.16
CA LEU A 293 -5.47 -2.93 2.00
C LEU A 293 -4.49 -3.90 1.31
N SER A 294 -4.97 -4.75 0.40
CA SER A 294 -4.12 -5.68 -0.36
C SER A 294 -3.36 -5.03 -1.52
N ALA A 295 -3.60 -3.76 -1.83
CA ALA A 295 -3.07 -3.09 -3.02
C ALA A 295 -1.53 -3.07 -3.13
N ASN A 296 -0.80 -3.15 -2.02
CA ASN A 296 0.67 -3.15 -2.00
C ASN A 296 1.28 -4.52 -1.66
N LEU A 297 0.49 -5.59 -1.69
CA LEU A 297 1.00 -6.92 -1.36
C LEU A 297 2.11 -7.38 -2.32
N TYR A 298 2.10 -6.88 -3.57
CA TYR A 298 3.13 -7.14 -4.56
C TYR A 298 4.52 -6.59 -4.18
N GLU A 299 4.62 -5.59 -3.28
CA GLU A 299 5.91 -5.05 -2.81
C GLU A 299 6.70 -6.08 -1.97
N LEU A 300 6.00 -7.12 -1.47
CA LEU A 300 6.59 -8.24 -0.74
C LEU A 300 7.03 -9.39 -1.67
N LYS A 301 6.89 -9.23 -2.99
CA LYS A 301 7.26 -10.25 -3.98
C LYS A 301 8.73 -10.68 -3.79
N PRO A 302 9.03 -11.99 -3.75
CA PRO A 302 10.40 -12.48 -3.63
C PRO A 302 11.25 -12.03 -4.83
N THR A 303 12.49 -11.60 -4.56
CA THR A 303 13.46 -11.09 -5.55
C THR A 303 14.06 -12.20 -6.42
N CYS A 304 14.17 -13.42 -5.89
CA CYS A 304 14.68 -14.58 -6.62
C CYS A 304 13.54 -15.47 -7.13
N ASP A 305 13.54 -15.67 -8.44
CA ASP A 305 12.77 -16.73 -9.11
C ASP A 305 13.36 -18.09 -8.71
N LEU A 306 12.69 -18.83 -7.83
CA LEU A 306 12.97 -20.24 -7.54
C LEU A 306 12.62 -21.19 -8.72
N THR A 307 12.55 -20.67 -9.96
CA THR A 307 12.30 -21.50 -11.16
C THR A 307 13.55 -21.66 -12.03
N VAL A 308 14.71 -21.22 -11.54
CA VAL A 308 16.01 -21.66 -12.06
C VAL A 308 16.54 -22.65 -11.02
N GLU A 309 16.34 -23.95 -11.27
CA GLU A 309 16.84 -25.03 -10.41
C GLU A 309 18.35 -25.27 -10.55
N ASP A 310 19.12 -24.39 -11.21
CA ASP A 310 20.56 -24.63 -11.49
C ASP A 310 21.44 -23.37 -11.31
N SER A 311 21.34 -22.66 -10.19
CA SER A 311 22.43 -21.76 -9.76
C SER A 311 22.76 -22.07 -8.30
N ASP A 312 23.80 -22.89 -8.09
CA ASP A 312 24.47 -23.12 -6.80
C ASP A 312 25.22 -21.86 -6.34
N ASP A 313 24.60 -20.69 -6.45
CA ASP A 313 25.12 -19.46 -5.87
C ASP A 313 24.46 -19.31 -4.50
N GLU A 314 25.16 -19.79 -3.46
CA GLU A 314 24.91 -19.41 -2.08
C GLU A 314 25.22 -17.91 -1.89
N GLU A 315 24.41 -17.04 -2.50
CA GLU A 315 24.39 -15.64 -2.11
C GLU A 315 23.70 -15.54 -0.75
N GLU A 316 24.42 -15.00 0.24
CA GLU A 316 23.90 -14.70 1.57
C GLU A 316 22.60 -13.86 1.43
N GLU A 317 21.44 -14.49 1.68
CA GLU A 317 20.16 -13.80 1.53
C GLU A 317 20.07 -12.63 2.51
N ASP A 318 19.86 -11.41 1.99
CA ASP A 318 19.68 -10.22 2.80
C ASP A 318 18.62 -10.44 3.90
N PRO A 319 18.86 -10.06 5.17
CA PRO A 319 17.92 -10.28 6.28
C PRO A 319 16.56 -9.60 6.03
N VAL A 320 16.55 -8.47 5.29
CA VAL A 320 15.34 -7.75 4.88
C VAL A 320 14.51 -8.57 3.88
N SER A 321 15.16 -9.34 3.01
CA SER A 321 14.47 -10.22 2.06
C SER A 321 13.82 -11.41 2.78
N THR A 322 14.49 -11.93 3.81
CA THR A 322 13.98 -13.02 4.66
C THR A 322 12.72 -12.59 5.43
N GLU A 323 12.72 -11.41 6.05
CA GLU A 323 11.56 -10.90 6.80
C GLU A 323 10.33 -10.70 5.90
N LYS A 324 10.53 -10.14 4.69
CA LYS A 324 9.45 -9.98 3.69
C LYS A 324 8.87 -11.33 3.26
N ARG A 325 9.73 -12.34 3.03
CA ARG A 325 9.29 -13.71 2.68
C ARG A 325 8.49 -14.35 3.81
N LEU A 326 8.93 -14.22 5.06
CA LEU A 326 8.21 -14.73 6.23
C LEU A 326 6.81 -14.09 6.34
N LEU A 327 6.72 -12.76 6.23
CA LEU A 327 5.43 -12.06 6.22
C LEU A 327 4.52 -12.54 5.08
N LEU A 328 5.08 -12.74 3.88
CA LEU A 328 4.32 -13.23 2.72
C LEU A 328 3.78 -14.65 2.93
N SER A 329 4.57 -15.52 3.57
CA SER A 329 4.13 -16.88 3.93
C SER A 329 2.97 -16.87 4.93
N GLU A 330 2.95 -15.90 5.86
CA GLU A 330 1.86 -15.73 6.81
C GLU A 330 0.58 -15.24 6.13
N TYR A 331 0.67 -14.23 5.24
CA TYR A 331 -0.49 -13.81 4.44
C TYR A 331 -1.07 -14.97 3.64
N LEU A 332 -0.22 -15.77 3.00
CA LEU A 332 -0.63 -16.94 2.24
C LEU A 332 -1.41 -17.91 3.13
N LYS A 333 -0.91 -18.20 4.34
CA LYS A 333 -1.58 -19.08 5.32
C LYS A 333 -2.94 -18.52 5.74
N ILE A 334 -3.05 -17.22 6.02
CA ILE A 334 -4.29 -16.61 6.50
C ILE A 334 -5.35 -16.51 5.39
N LEU A 335 -4.94 -16.08 4.18
CA LEU A 335 -5.82 -15.94 3.02
C LEU A 335 -6.30 -17.28 2.48
N ASN A 336 -5.55 -18.37 2.70
CA ASN A 336 -5.93 -19.73 2.28
C ASN A 336 -6.73 -20.53 3.31
N ARG A 337 -7.15 -19.93 4.44
CA ARG A 337 -8.06 -20.62 5.38
C ARG A 337 -9.36 -21.00 4.67
N SER A 338 -9.64 -22.30 4.59
CA SER A 338 -10.75 -22.85 3.78
C SER A 338 -12.11 -22.29 4.17
N ASP A 339 -12.37 -22.10 5.46
CA ASP A 339 -13.66 -21.58 5.94
C ASP A 339 -13.87 -20.12 5.55
N LYS A 340 -12.80 -19.31 5.62
CA LYS A 340 -12.80 -17.90 5.21
C LYS A 340 -13.08 -17.74 3.73
N VAL A 341 -12.37 -18.52 2.90
CA VAL A 341 -12.59 -18.53 1.44
C VAL A 341 -14.00 -19.02 1.09
N ARG A 342 -14.52 -20.05 1.79
CA ARG A 342 -15.90 -20.53 1.61
C ARG A 342 -16.91 -19.42 1.88
N LYS A 343 -16.74 -18.66 2.97
CA LYS A 343 -17.59 -17.52 3.32
C LYS A 343 -17.55 -16.43 2.24
N TRP A 344 -16.37 -16.06 1.76
CA TRP A 344 -16.22 -15.08 0.68
C TRP A 344 -16.90 -15.51 -0.62
N ILE A 345 -16.74 -16.77 -1.03
CA ILE A 345 -17.40 -17.30 -2.23
C ILE A 345 -18.92 -17.31 -2.04
N ASN A 346 -19.42 -17.77 -0.90
CA ASN A 346 -20.85 -17.78 -0.61
C ASN A 346 -21.44 -16.36 -0.59
N PHE A 347 -20.72 -15.39 -0.03
CA PHE A 347 -21.10 -13.99 -0.07
C PHE A 347 -21.17 -13.46 -1.50
N PHE A 348 -20.13 -13.70 -2.32
CA PHE A 348 -20.15 -13.33 -3.73
C PHE A 348 -21.35 -13.95 -4.47
N LEU A 349 -21.59 -15.26 -4.29
CA LEU A 349 -22.69 -15.94 -4.99
C LEU A 349 -24.06 -15.37 -4.63
N LYS A 350 -24.28 -14.99 -3.35
CA LYS A 350 -25.52 -14.33 -2.91
C LYS A 350 -25.67 -12.90 -3.46
N HIS A 351 -24.56 -12.18 -3.62
CA HIS A 351 -24.56 -10.77 -4.02
C HIS A 351 -23.99 -10.53 -5.43
N ASN A 352 -24.02 -11.55 -6.30
CA ASN A 352 -23.36 -11.49 -7.61
C ASN A 352 -23.94 -10.43 -8.57
N HIS A 353 -25.11 -9.86 -8.23
CA HIS A 353 -25.76 -8.77 -8.98
C HIS A 353 -25.18 -7.39 -8.67
N ASP A 354 -24.49 -7.22 -7.54
CA ASP A 354 -23.93 -5.95 -7.10
C ASP A 354 -22.58 -5.69 -7.79
N GLU A 355 -22.52 -4.66 -8.63
CA GLU A 355 -21.31 -4.26 -9.35
C GLU A 355 -20.20 -3.80 -8.40
N SER A 356 -20.54 -3.20 -7.25
CA SER A 356 -19.53 -2.76 -6.26
C SER A 356 -18.82 -3.95 -5.61
N VAL A 357 -19.58 -5.01 -5.30
CA VAL A 357 -19.05 -6.26 -4.76
C VAL A 357 -18.21 -6.99 -5.80
N LEU A 358 -18.69 -7.06 -7.06
CA LEU A 358 -17.91 -7.61 -8.17
C LEU A 358 -16.56 -6.92 -8.27
N MET A 359 -16.54 -5.58 -8.35
CA MET A 359 -15.30 -4.81 -8.50
C MET A 359 -14.37 -4.92 -7.28
N ALA A 360 -14.92 -4.99 -6.06
CA ALA A 360 -14.11 -5.20 -4.87
C ALA A 360 -13.40 -6.57 -4.90
N PHE A 361 -14.10 -7.64 -5.28
CA PHE A 361 -13.47 -8.95 -5.48
C PHE A 361 -12.49 -8.97 -6.65
N THR A 362 -12.79 -8.30 -7.76
CA THR A 362 -11.88 -8.16 -8.90
C THR A 362 -10.58 -7.48 -8.49
N ASN A 363 -10.66 -6.37 -7.75
CA ASN A 363 -9.48 -5.66 -7.26
C ASN A 363 -8.68 -6.51 -6.27
N LEU A 364 -9.35 -7.21 -5.35
CA LEU A 364 -8.68 -8.15 -4.46
C LEU A 364 -7.96 -9.25 -5.26
N CYS A 365 -8.63 -9.86 -6.24
CA CYS A 365 -8.03 -10.90 -7.08
C CYS A 365 -6.83 -10.36 -7.86
N HIS A 366 -6.93 -9.17 -8.45
CA HIS A 366 -5.83 -8.53 -9.15
C HIS A 366 -4.63 -8.32 -8.24
N ASN A 367 -4.83 -7.78 -7.04
CA ASN A 367 -3.77 -7.58 -6.06
C ASN A 367 -3.05 -8.88 -5.69
N LEU A 368 -3.80 -9.98 -5.56
CA LEU A 368 -3.23 -11.31 -5.28
C LEU A 368 -2.45 -11.88 -6.48
N LEU A 369 -2.94 -11.67 -7.71
CA LEU A 369 -2.28 -12.13 -8.94
C LEU A 369 -0.89 -11.50 -9.14
N LEU A 370 -0.70 -10.25 -8.69
CA LEU A 370 0.57 -9.53 -8.79
C LEU A 370 1.68 -10.07 -7.86
N VAL A 371 1.34 -10.91 -6.88
CA VAL A 371 2.29 -11.35 -5.84
C VAL A 371 3.24 -12.43 -6.34
N TYR A 372 2.70 -13.49 -6.95
CA TYR A 372 3.46 -14.64 -7.44
C TYR A 372 3.26 -14.86 -8.94
N LYS A 373 4.24 -15.47 -9.60
CA LYS A 373 4.13 -15.87 -11.02
C LYS A 373 2.98 -16.87 -11.24
N ASP A 374 2.79 -17.79 -10.31
CA ASP A 374 1.68 -18.78 -10.31
C ASP A 374 0.71 -18.52 -9.15
N SER A 375 0.22 -17.29 -9.06
CA SER A 375 -0.72 -16.88 -8.00
C SER A 375 -2.02 -17.68 -8.03
N MET A 376 -2.49 -18.07 -9.21
CA MET A 376 -3.73 -18.84 -9.40
C MET A 376 -3.74 -20.14 -8.61
N ARG A 377 -2.63 -20.88 -8.58
CA ARG A 377 -2.52 -22.15 -7.85
C ARG A 377 -2.16 -21.96 -6.38
N LYS A 378 -1.58 -20.81 -6.01
CA LYS A 378 -1.18 -20.51 -4.63
C LYS A 378 -2.32 -19.99 -3.75
N TYR A 379 -3.26 -19.23 -4.30
CA TYR A 379 -4.38 -18.68 -3.53
C TYR A 379 -5.66 -19.45 -3.79
N LEU A 380 -6.24 -20.04 -2.73
CA LEU A 380 -7.47 -20.82 -2.80
C LEU A 380 -8.65 -19.99 -3.32
N LEU A 381 -8.72 -18.70 -2.99
CA LEU A 381 -9.73 -17.79 -3.52
C LEU A 381 -9.64 -17.64 -5.04
N LEU A 382 -8.42 -17.42 -5.57
CA LEU A 382 -8.18 -17.31 -7.01
C LEU A 382 -8.50 -18.62 -7.72
N TYR A 383 -8.02 -19.75 -7.19
CA TYR A 383 -8.33 -21.07 -7.71
C TYR A 383 -9.85 -21.31 -7.81
N LYS A 384 -10.60 -21.01 -6.75
CA LYS A 384 -12.06 -21.22 -6.73
C LYS A 384 -12.81 -20.26 -7.65
N PHE A 385 -12.40 -19.01 -7.75
CA PHE A 385 -13.01 -18.07 -8.70
C PHE A 385 -12.64 -18.37 -10.14
N GLY A 386 -11.43 -18.84 -10.42
CA GLY A 386 -11.01 -19.28 -11.74
C GLY A 386 -11.86 -20.43 -12.27
N LEU A 387 -12.31 -21.33 -11.39
CA LEU A 387 -13.23 -22.41 -11.75
C LEU A 387 -14.72 -22.02 -11.69
N SER A 388 -15.05 -20.80 -11.28
CA SER A 388 -16.44 -20.34 -11.13
C SER A 388 -16.97 -19.75 -12.43
N SER A 389 -17.84 -20.51 -13.10
CA SER A 389 -18.54 -20.06 -14.31
C SER A 389 -19.37 -18.79 -14.07
N THR A 390 -19.98 -18.65 -12.89
CA THR A 390 -20.75 -17.46 -12.50
C THR A 390 -19.86 -16.22 -12.42
N TYR A 391 -18.69 -16.32 -11.79
CA TYR A 391 -17.76 -15.20 -11.65
C TYR A 391 -17.23 -14.74 -13.01
N LEU A 392 -16.78 -15.69 -13.84
CA LEU A 392 -16.31 -15.43 -15.21
C LEU A 392 -17.38 -14.78 -16.10
N LYS A 393 -18.63 -15.29 -16.07
CA LYS A 393 -19.76 -14.69 -16.80
C LYS A 393 -20.02 -13.24 -16.36
N ARG A 394 -19.91 -12.95 -15.07
CA ARG A 394 -20.10 -11.60 -14.51
C ARG A 394 -18.98 -10.65 -14.93
N LEU A 395 -17.73 -11.08 -14.86
CA LEU A 395 -16.60 -10.29 -15.36
C LEU A 395 -16.75 -9.98 -16.85
N TRP A 396 -17.09 -10.98 -17.66
CA TRP A 396 -17.30 -10.81 -19.09
C TRP A 396 -18.47 -9.86 -19.40
N ALA A 397 -19.60 -10.02 -18.71
CA ALA A 397 -20.75 -9.13 -18.87
C ALA A 397 -20.41 -7.68 -18.51
N TYR A 398 -19.62 -7.46 -17.44
CA TYR A 398 -19.14 -6.13 -17.06
C TYR A 398 -18.22 -5.52 -18.13
N LEU A 399 -17.27 -6.30 -18.67
CA LEU A 399 -16.42 -5.86 -19.76
C LEU A 399 -17.24 -5.49 -21.00
N ASN A 400 -18.18 -6.34 -21.41
CA ASN A 400 -19.04 -6.09 -22.58
C ASN A 400 -19.95 -4.87 -22.43
N LYS A 401 -20.57 -4.69 -21.25
CA LYS A 401 -21.42 -3.53 -20.96
C LYS A 401 -20.64 -2.22 -21.12
N ASN A 402 -19.38 -2.21 -20.70
CA ASN A 402 -18.53 -1.03 -20.73
C ASN A 402 -17.69 -0.92 -22.02
N ASN A 403 -17.81 -1.89 -22.94
CA ASN A 403 -17.08 -1.95 -24.21
C ASN A 403 -17.68 -1.05 -25.30
N THR A 404 -18.87 -0.46 -25.10
CA THR A 404 -19.61 0.24 -26.15
C THR A 404 -18.97 1.59 -26.50
N GLY A 405 -17.92 1.57 -27.33
CA GLY A 405 -17.35 2.71 -28.06
C GLY A 405 -15.91 3.10 -27.70
N GLN A 406 -15.42 2.78 -26.49
CA GLN A 406 -14.10 3.26 -26.03
C GLN A 406 -12.92 2.40 -26.50
N PHE A 407 -13.06 1.07 -26.53
CA PHE A 407 -11.98 0.18 -26.96
C PHE A 407 -11.81 0.12 -28.47
N GLU A 408 -12.81 0.44 -29.29
CA GLU A 408 -12.65 0.42 -30.76
C GLU A 408 -12.08 1.75 -31.30
N THR A 409 -12.26 2.89 -30.61
CA THR A 409 -11.85 4.22 -31.12
C THR A 409 -10.53 4.75 -30.54
N LYS A 410 -10.02 4.17 -29.44
CA LYS A 410 -8.88 4.72 -28.66
C LYS A 410 -7.84 3.69 -28.22
N ILE A 411 -7.67 2.58 -28.96
CA ILE A 411 -6.69 1.51 -28.69
C ILE A 411 -5.27 2.05 -28.48
N SER A 412 -4.89 3.10 -29.23
CA SER A 412 -3.58 3.74 -29.20
C SER A 412 -3.34 4.67 -28.00
N SER A 413 -4.34 4.87 -27.13
CA SER A 413 -4.22 5.75 -25.96
C SER A 413 -4.26 4.94 -24.66
N PHE A 414 -3.21 5.07 -23.85
CA PHE A 414 -3.10 4.45 -22.51
C PHE A 414 -4.30 4.75 -21.59
N ILE A 415 -4.94 5.90 -21.77
CA ILE A 415 -6.09 6.35 -20.99
C ILE A 415 -7.28 5.39 -21.13
N ALA A 416 -7.46 4.76 -22.31
CA ALA A 416 -8.57 3.84 -22.54
C ALA A 416 -8.47 2.55 -21.71
N TRP A 417 -7.26 2.11 -21.36
CA TRP A 417 -7.00 0.86 -20.64
C TRP A 417 -6.96 1.04 -19.12
N ARG A 418 -6.62 2.24 -18.65
CA ARG A 418 -6.39 2.52 -17.22
C ARG A 418 -7.60 2.24 -16.35
N GLU A 419 -8.82 2.40 -16.87
CA GLU A 419 -10.05 2.15 -16.11
C GLU A 419 -10.43 0.67 -16.04
N TYR A 420 -9.95 -0.15 -16.99
CA TYR A 420 -10.36 -1.55 -17.13
C TYR A 420 -9.22 -2.56 -16.96
N HIS A 421 -7.98 -2.11 -16.76
CA HIS A 421 -6.80 -2.96 -16.69
C HIS A 421 -6.93 -4.07 -15.63
N THR A 422 -7.51 -3.77 -14.47
CA THR A 422 -7.70 -4.74 -13.39
C THR A 422 -8.67 -5.85 -13.81
N THR A 423 -9.87 -5.47 -14.25
CA THR A 423 -10.90 -6.42 -14.70
C THR A 423 -10.43 -7.26 -15.87
N LEU A 424 -9.76 -6.63 -16.84
CA LEU A 424 -9.23 -7.30 -18.01
C LEU A 424 -8.13 -8.30 -17.64
N SER A 425 -7.20 -7.92 -16.78
CA SER A 425 -6.14 -8.80 -16.29
C SER A 425 -6.72 -10.03 -15.58
N VAL A 426 -7.62 -9.80 -14.63
CA VAL A 426 -8.27 -10.88 -13.86
C VAL A 426 -9.06 -11.78 -14.79
N PHE A 427 -9.85 -11.24 -15.71
CA PHE A 427 -10.59 -12.05 -16.67
C PHE A 427 -9.66 -12.92 -17.51
N CYS A 428 -8.58 -12.35 -18.05
CA CYS A 428 -7.62 -13.06 -18.88
C CYS A 428 -6.96 -14.25 -18.16
N ASP A 429 -6.47 -14.05 -16.93
CA ASP A 429 -5.85 -15.15 -16.18
C ASP A 429 -6.87 -16.21 -15.76
N MET A 430 -8.04 -15.78 -15.27
CA MET A 430 -9.09 -16.69 -14.82
C MET A 430 -9.64 -17.51 -15.99
N PHE A 431 -9.85 -16.90 -17.16
CA PHE A 431 -10.30 -17.59 -18.37
C PHE A 431 -9.25 -18.56 -18.90
N THR A 432 -7.97 -18.17 -18.89
CA THR A 432 -6.86 -19.03 -19.30
C THR A 432 -6.79 -20.25 -18.38
N PHE A 433 -6.77 -20.04 -17.06
CA PHE A 433 -6.75 -21.11 -16.06
C PHE A 433 -7.97 -22.03 -16.14
N TYR A 434 -9.16 -21.45 -16.30
CA TYR A 434 -10.41 -22.20 -16.49
C TYR A 434 -10.32 -23.12 -17.71
N THR A 435 -9.79 -22.60 -18.81
CA THR A 435 -9.65 -23.35 -20.05
C THR A 435 -8.62 -24.48 -19.93
N GLU A 436 -7.44 -24.19 -19.38
CA GLU A 436 -6.39 -25.20 -19.16
C GLU A 436 -6.91 -26.38 -18.33
N THR A 437 -7.64 -26.07 -17.25
CA THR A 437 -8.19 -27.09 -16.35
C THR A 437 -9.28 -27.94 -17.02
N LEU A 438 -10.05 -27.37 -17.95
CA LEU A 438 -11.07 -28.12 -18.70
C LEU A 438 -10.49 -28.91 -19.88
N THR A 439 -9.39 -28.47 -20.47
CA THR A 439 -8.78 -29.19 -21.60
C THR A 439 -8.14 -30.52 -21.20
N ASP A 440 -7.88 -30.75 -19.90
CA ASP A 440 -7.41 -32.02 -19.35
C ASP A 440 -8.52 -33.09 -19.26
N SER A 441 -9.80 -32.70 -19.28
CA SER A 441 -10.91 -33.64 -19.42
C SER A 441 -11.45 -33.60 -20.85
N GLU A 442 -11.17 -34.66 -21.62
CA GLU A 442 -11.51 -34.84 -23.04
C GLU A 442 -13.01 -34.63 -23.40
N THR A 443 -13.88 -34.46 -22.41
CA THR A 443 -15.33 -34.31 -22.54
C THR A 443 -15.91 -33.01 -22.00
N SER A 444 -15.12 -32.11 -21.39
CA SER A 444 -15.69 -30.91 -20.75
C SER A 444 -15.66 -29.69 -21.65
N ASP A 445 -16.81 -29.44 -22.25
CA ASP A 445 -17.01 -28.34 -23.16
C ASP A 445 -17.08 -26.99 -22.40
N THR A 446 -16.16 -26.06 -22.69
CA THR A 446 -16.29 -24.64 -22.32
C THR A 446 -17.65 -24.03 -22.68
N SER A 447 -18.37 -24.68 -23.61
CA SER A 447 -19.74 -24.41 -24.07
C SER A 447 -20.78 -24.27 -22.96
N HIS A 448 -20.59 -24.90 -21.79
CA HIS A 448 -21.51 -24.74 -20.65
C HIS A 448 -21.41 -23.35 -19.98
N THR A 449 -20.26 -22.69 -20.12
CA THR A 449 -20.02 -21.37 -19.51
C THR A 449 -20.07 -20.25 -20.53
N PHE A 450 -19.53 -20.43 -21.73
CA PHE A 450 -19.55 -19.41 -22.77
C PHE A 450 -20.07 -19.98 -24.08
N THR A 451 -20.96 -19.23 -24.74
CA THR A 451 -21.45 -19.60 -26.06
C THR A 451 -20.38 -19.39 -27.13
N GLN A 452 -20.54 -19.98 -28.31
CA GLN A 452 -19.63 -19.71 -29.44
C GLN A 452 -19.60 -18.21 -29.80
N ASN A 453 -20.74 -17.51 -29.67
CA ASN A 453 -20.81 -16.07 -29.89
C ASN A 453 -20.04 -15.28 -28.84
N ASP A 454 -20.07 -15.72 -27.58
CA ASP A 454 -19.24 -15.12 -26.52
C ASP A 454 -17.76 -15.29 -26.84
N LEU A 455 -17.32 -16.50 -27.21
CA LEU A 455 -15.93 -16.80 -27.57
C LEU A 455 -15.45 -16.02 -28.79
N LEU A 456 -16.30 -15.85 -29.80
CA LEU A 456 -16.03 -14.99 -30.95
C LEU A 456 -15.87 -13.52 -30.53
N SER A 457 -16.75 -13.03 -29.66
CA SER A 457 -16.72 -11.67 -29.15
C SER A 457 -15.48 -11.41 -28.28
N MET A 458 -15.12 -12.37 -27.42
CA MET A 458 -13.87 -12.36 -26.64
C MET A 458 -12.66 -12.31 -27.55
N SER A 459 -12.62 -13.16 -28.58
CA SER A 459 -11.51 -13.22 -29.51
C SER A 459 -11.37 -11.91 -30.28
N LYS A 460 -12.47 -11.31 -30.74
CA LYS A 460 -12.45 -10.00 -31.40
C LYS A 460 -11.90 -8.91 -30.48
N LEU A 461 -12.43 -8.82 -29.25
CA LEU A 461 -12.01 -7.82 -28.29
C LEU A 461 -10.53 -8.01 -27.90
N LEU A 462 -10.18 -9.17 -27.37
CA LEU A 462 -8.84 -9.45 -26.82
C LEU A 462 -7.74 -9.46 -27.88
N LYS A 463 -8.02 -9.89 -29.12
CA LYS A 463 -7.07 -9.75 -30.24
C LYS A 463 -6.73 -8.28 -30.49
N ASN A 464 -7.73 -7.40 -30.52
CA ASN A 464 -7.53 -5.97 -30.74
C ASN A 464 -6.81 -5.31 -29.55
N VAL A 465 -7.17 -5.72 -28.34
CA VAL A 465 -6.53 -5.28 -27.09
C VAL A 465 -5.05 -5.64 -27.07
N ALA A 466 -4.73 -6.92 -27.31
CA ALA A 466 -3.38 -7.43 -27.34
C ALA A 466 -2.49 -6.68 -28.34
N ARG A 467 -3.02 -6.40 -29.53
CA ARG A 467 -2.32 -5.57 -30.53
C ARG A 467 -2.05 -4.16 -30.00
N GLY A 468 -3.05 -3.52 -29.41
CA GLY A 468 -2.90 -2.21 -28.76
C GLY A 468 -1.84 -2.22 -27.67
N LEU A 469 -1.83 -3.25 -26.83
CA LEU A 469 -0.84 -3.41 -25.76
C LEU A 469 0.59 -3.55 -26.30
N ILE A 470 0.80 -4.24 -27.43
CA ILE A 470 2.11 -4.29 -28.11
C ILE A 470 2.51 -2.91 -28.64
N GLU A 471 1.59 -2.16 -29.24
CA GLU A 471 1.86 -0.79 -29.71
C GLU A 471 2.24 0.15 -28.57
N VAL A 472 1.60 -0.04 -27.41
CA VAL A 472 1.84 0.72 -26.17
C VAL A 472 3.14 0.30 -25.48
N ALA A 473 3.47 -0.99 -25.48
CA ALA A 473 4.71 -1.53 -24.94
C ALA A 473 5.95 -1.03 -25.71
N PHE A 474 5.79 -0.76 -27.00
CA PHE A 474 6.82 -0.27 -27.91
C PHE A 474 6.38 1.04 -28.59
N PRO A 475 6.44 2.19 -27.92
CA PRO A 475 5.95 3.46 -28.43
C PRO A 475 6.86 4.04 -29.53
N MET A 476 6.26 4.69 -30.53
CA MET A 476 6.99 5.40 -31.60
C MET A 476 7.70 6.66 -31.09
N CYS A 477 7.14 7.32 -30.08
CA CYS A 477 7.66 8.54 -29.49
C CYS A 477 7.94 8.35 -27.99
N ARG A 478 9.07 8.87 -27.50
CA ARG A 478 9.42 8.83 -26.07
C ARG A 478 8.39 9.52 -25.17
N SER A 479 7.69 10.55 -25.67
CA SER A 479 6.60 11.21 -24.95
C SER A 479 5.36 10.32 -24.72
N SER A 480 5.27 9.18 -25.42
CA SER A 480 4.19 8.21 -25.28
C SER A 480 4.58 7.00 -24.43
N SER A 481 5.80 6.97 -23.85
CA SER A 481 6.23 5.87 -22.98
C SER A 481 5.52 5.90 -21.64
N ILE A 482 5.11 4.72 -21.16
CA ILE A 482 4.42 4.54 -19.89
C ILE A 482 5.38 3.92 -18.87
N PRO A 483 5.28 4.27 -17.59
CA PRO A 483 6.05 3.59 -16.55
C PRO A 483 5.76 2.09 -16.56
N SER A 484 6.82 1.30 -16.52
CA SER A 484 6.75 -0.16 -16.43
C SER A 484 6.34 -0.57 -15.00
N THR A 485 5.06 -0.40 -14.66
CA THR A 485 4.51 -0.80 -13.36
C THR A 485 4.13 -2.29 -13.37
N PRO A 486 4.10 -2.97 -12.20
CA PRO A 486 3.70 -4.37 -12.11
C PRO A 486 2.34 -4.67 -12.75
N GLU A 487 1.38 -3.76 -12.58
CA GLU A 487 0.01 -3.88 -13.10
C GLU A 487 -0.01 -3.86 -14.63
N VAL A 488 0.78 -2.99 -15.25
CA VAL A 488 0.88 -2.86 -16.72
C VAL A 488 1.58 -4.08 -17.32
N GLN A 489 2.68 -4.52 -16.71
CA GLN A 489 3.38 -5.74 -17.13
C GLN A 489 2.49 -6.98 -17.00
N HIS A 490 1.75 -7.07 -15.90
CA HIS A 490 0.80 -8.16 -15.67
C HIS A 490 -0.30 -8.16 -16.74
N LEU A 491 -0.93 -7.02 -17.00
CA LEU A 491 -1.97 -6.91 -18.03
C LEU A 491 -1.44 -7.37 -19.39
N TYR A 492 -0.25 -6.92 -19.78
CA TYR A 492 0.40 -7.30 -21.03
C TYR A 492 0.52 -8.81 -21.15
N ARG A 493 1.12 -9.47 -20.15
CA ARG A 493 1.31 -10.93 -20.15
C ARG A 493 -0.01 -11.69 -20.11
N ALA A 494 -0.91 -11.34 -19.19
CA ALA A 494 -2.20 -12.01 -19.02
C ALA A 494 -3.04 -11.94 -20.31
N CYS A 495 -3.10 -10.77 -20.96
CA CYS A 495 -3.85 -10.59 -22.19
C CYS A 495 -3.27 -11.41 -23.35
N LEU A 496 -1.96 -11.35 -23.57
CA LEU A 496 -1.31 -12.12 -24.64
C LEU A 496 -1.50 -13.62 -24.44
N ASN A 497 -1.32 -14.12 -23.21
CA ASN A 497 -1.58 -15.51 -22.84
C ASN A 497 -3.01 -15.93 -23.15
N CYS A 498 -3.99 -15.11 -22.78
CA CYS A 498 -5.39 -15.38 -23.02
C CYS A 498 -5.72 -15.44 -24.53
N VAL A 499 -5.11 -14.57 -25.35
CA VAL A 499 -5.27 -14.62 -26.81
C VAL A 499 -4.66 -15.89 -27.40
N ARG A 500 -3.49 -16.34 -26.91
CA ARG A 500 -2.90 -17.64 -27.31
C ARG A 500 -3.82 -18.80 -26.95
N MET A 501 -4.44 -18.75 -25.77
CA MET A 501 -5.39 -19.76 -25.32
C MET A 501 -6.64 -19.79 -26.20
N LEU A 502 -7.21 -18.62 -26.53
CA LEU A 502 -8.36 -18.50 -27.44
C LEU A 502 -8.04 -19.03 -28.84
N TYR A 503 -6.85 -18.75 -29.38
CA TYR A 503 -6.41 -19.33 -30.65
C TYR A 503 -6.34 -20.86 -30.59
N THR A 504 -5.74 -21.40 -29.52
CA THR A 504 -5.63 -22.86 -29.33
C THR A 504 -7.00 -23.51 -29.20
N LEU A 505 -7.93 -22.86 -28.50
CA LEU A 505 -9.33 -23.29 -28.41
C LEU A 505 -10.04 -23.23 -29.76
N ASP A 506 -9.85 -22.18 -30.53
CA ASP A 506 -10.46 -22.00 -31.84
C ASP A 506 -9.96 -23.03 -32.85
N LEU A 507 -8.69 -23.43 -32.80
CA LEU A 507 -8.17 -24.54 -33.62
C LEU A 507 -8.96 -25.84 -33.40
N ARG A 508 -9.43 -26.07 -32.18
CA ARG A 508 -10.20 -27.27 -31.81
C ARG A 508 -11.69 -27.10 -32.11
N LYS A 509 -12.27 -25.95 -31.75
CA LYS A 509 -13.73 -25.72 -31.74
C LYS A 509 -14.28 -24.93 -32.93
N LYS A 510 -13.42 -24.24 -33.68
CA LYS A 510 -13.74 -23.48 -34.90
C LYS A 510 -14.91 -22.51 -34.73
N PHE A 511 -14.84 -21.64 -33.71
CA PHE A 511 -15.89 -20.63 -33.46
C PHE A 511 -15.58 -19.28 -34.15
N CYS A 512 -14.36 -19.07 -34.64
CA CYS A 512 -14.02 -17.92 -35.47
C CYS A 512 -14.12 -18.24 -36.98
N PRO A 513 -14.50 -17.26 -37.82
CA PRO A 513 -14.54 -17.45 -39.27
C PRO A 513 -13.14 -17.64 -39.86
N SER A 514 -13.07 -18.27 -41.04
CA SER A 514 -11.80 -18.50 -41.75
C SER A 514 -11.05 -17.19 -41.99
N GLY A 515 -9.77 -17.16 -41.63
CA GLY A 515 -8.94 -15.97 -41.76
C GLY A 515 -9.14 -14.93 -40.67
N PHE A 516 -9.95 -15.18 -39.64
CA PHE A 516 -10.15 -14.26 -38.51
C PHE A 516 -8.83 -13.85 -37.85
N TRP A 517 -7.93 -14.81 -37.57
CA TRP A 517 -6.65 -14.53 -36.90
C TRP A 517 -5.69 -13.75 -37.79
N THR A 518 -5.68 -14.00 -39.09
CA THR A 518 -4.75 -13.43 -40.08
C THR A 518 -5.37 -12.34 -40.97
N SER A 519 -6.55 -11.83 -40.65
CA SER A 519 -7.34 -10.91 -41.49
C SER A 519 -6.60 -9.60 -41.80
N ASP A 520 -5.77 -9.16 -40.87
CA ASP A 520 -5.04 -7.90 -40.97
C ASP A 520 -3.64 -8.20 -41.50
N LYS A 521 -3.32 -7.70 -42.69
CA LYS A 521 -1.97 -7.84 -43.26
C LYS A 521 -0.97 -7.07 -42.40
N MET A 522 -0.30 -7.78 -41.50
CA MET A 522 0.82 -7.26 -40.74
C MET A 522 2.07 -7.26 -41.64
N HIS A 523 2.65 -6.08 -41.84
CA HIS A 523 3.91 -5.94 -42.55
C HIS A 523 5.06 -6.30 -41.61
N ILE A 524 5.76 -7.40 -41.90
CA ILE A 524 7.00 -7.77 -41.20
C ILE A 524 8.17 -7.36 -42.09
N PRO A 525 9.11 -6.53 -41.59
CA PRO A 525 10.30 -6.18 -42.34
C PRO A 525 11.12 -7.43 -42.71
N PRO A 526 11.55 -7.59 -43.98
CA PRO A 526 12.35 -8.75 -44.40
C PRO A 526 13.75 -8.75 -43.78
N ASP A 527 14.27 -7.59 -43.38
CA ASP A 527 15.61 -7.45 -42.77
C ASP A 527 15.70 -8.04 -41.36
N LEU A 528 14.56 -8.37 -40.73
CA LEU A 528 14.48 -8.96 -39.39
C LEU A 528 15.17 -10.32 -39.31
N ALA A 529 15.20 -11.07 -40.41
CA ALA A 529 15.85 -12.38 -40.51
C ALA A 529 17.34 -12.30 -40.89
N ARG A 530 17.84 -11.13 -41.34
CA ARG A 530 19.22 -10.93 -41.84
C ARG A 530 20.26 -10.67 -40.76
N LYS A 531 19.80 -10.12 -39.65
CA LYS A 531 20.60 -9.80 -38.47
C LYS A 531 19.98 -10.63 -37.37
N ASP A 532 20.78 -11.24 -36.49
CA ASP A 532 20.34 -12.17 -35.44
C ASP A 532 19.44 -11.49 -34.37
N TYR A 533 18.34 -10.89 -34.80
CA TYR A 533 17.38 -10.12 -34.03
C TYR A 533 16.22 -11.01 -33.57
N LEU A 534 15.97 -12.13 -34.26
CA LEU A 534 14.98 -13.11 -33.87
C LEU A 534 15.44 -13.95 -32.66
N SER A 535 16.73 -13.95 -32.33
CA SER A 535 17.29 -14.51 -31.09
C SER A 535 17.24 -13.53 -29.90
N LYS A 536 17.07 -12.22 -30.16
CA LYS A 536 17.04 -11.18 -29.11
C LYS A 536 15.71 -11.17 -28.37
N LYS A 537 15.77 -11.25 -27.04
CA LYS A 537 14.61 -11.01 -26.17
C LYS A 537 14.39 -9.52 -25.97
N ILE A 538 13.19 -9.04 -26.29
CA ILE A 538 12.88 -7.62 -26.17
C ILE A 538 12.15 -7.35 -24.86
N SER A 539 12.64 -6.37 -24.10
CA SER A 539 11.99 -5.93 -22.86
C SER A 539 10.83 -4.96 -23.14
N SER A 540 9.59 -5.40 -22.91
CA SER A 540 8.38 -4.57 -23.03
C SER A 540 8.39 -3.37 -22.06
N PHE A 541 7.93 -2.18 -22.48
CA PHE A 541 7.80 -0.96 -21.66
C PHE A 541 9.12 -0.32 -21.17
N TYR A 542 10.29 -0.79 -21.61
CA TYR A 542 11.59 -0.20 -21.26
C TYR A 542 12.17 0.74 -22.33
N GLY A 543 11.43 0.92 -23.44
CA GLY A 543 11.93 1.65 -24.62
C GLY A 543 13.11 0.92 -25.29
N ALA A 544 13.65 1.51 -26.36
CA ALA A 544 14.90 1.04 -26.94
C ALA A 544 16.05 1.34 -25.95
N ARG A 545 16.32 0.43 -25.01
CA ARG A 545 17.63 0.39 -24.35
C ARG A 545 18.64 -0.02 -25.42
N ASN A 546 19.68 0.78 -25.59
CA ASN A 546 20.89 0.31 -26.23
C ASN A 546 21.50 -0.69 -25.25
N GLU A 547 21.12 -1.96 -25.35
CA GLU A 547 21.96 -3.00 -24.77
C GLU A 547 23.33 -2.90 -25.44
N GLU A 548 24.38 -3.03 -24.63
CA GLU A 548 25.80 -2.86 -24.98
C GLU A 548 26.32 -3.94 -25.95
N ASP A 549 25.45 -4.49 -26.80
CA ASP A 549 25.85 -5.32 -27.93
C ASP A 549 26.40 -4.40 -29.03
N GLU A 550 27.70 -4.12 -28.94
CA GLU A 550 28.49 -3.20 -29.77
C GLU A 550 28.47 -3.50 -31.29
N HIS A 551 27.69 -4.47 -31.77
CA HIS A 551 27.80 -5.04 -33.12
C HIS A 551 26.54 -4.95 -34.00
N LEU A 552 25.37 -4.57 -33.46
CA LEU A 552 24.15 -4.44 -34.26
C LEU A 552 23.47 -3.08 -34.07
N PRO A 553 22.93 -2.46 -35.15
CA PRO A 553 22.19 -1.21 -35.01
C PRO A 553 20.92 -1.44 -34.18
N PRO A 554 20.45 -0.41 -33.43
CA PRO A 554 19.24 -0.52 -32.64
C PRO A 554 18.02 -0.78 -33.51
N LEU A 555 17.14 -1.68 -33.06
CA LEU A 555 15.89 -2.01 -33.73
C LEU A 555 14.97 -0.78 -33.81
N SER A 556 14.40 -0.53 -34.99
CA SER A 556 13.31 0.44 -35.15
C SER A 556 12.06 -0.03 -34.40
N THR A 557 11.16 0.90 -34.07
CA THR A 557 9.91 0.56 -33.37
C THR A 557 9.04 -0.43 -34.16
N ILE A 558 9.07 -0.37 -35.50
CA ILE A 558 8.34 -1.32 -36.36
C ILE A 558 8.94 -2.72 -36.21
N GLU A 559 10.26 -2.83 -36.19
CA GLU A 559 10.96 -4.11 -35.98
C GLU A 559 10.71 -4.65 -34.57
N GLN A 560 10.76 -3.82 -33.52
CA GLN A 560 10.46 -4.23 -32.14
C GLN A 560 9.03 -4.77 -32.00
N ARG A 561 8.04 -4.07 -32.58
CA ARG A 561 6.64 -4.53 -32.58
C ARG A 561 6.47 -5.82 -33.38
N SER A 562 7.15 -5.94 -34.52
CA SER A 562 7.10 -7.15 -35.36
C SER A 562 7.69 -8.36 -34.64
N LEU A 563 8.81 -8.18 -33.93
CA LEU A 563 9.43 -9.20 -33.10
C LEU A 563 8.51 -9.62 -31.95
N ALA A 564 7.94 -8.65 -31.21
CA ALA A 564 6.99 -8.96 -30.14
C ALA A 564 5.76 -9.74 -30.63
N ILE A 565 5.24 -9.43 -31.82
CA ILE A 565 4.13 -10.20 -32.42
C ILE A 565 4.59 -11.61 -32.80
N LEU A 566 5.79 -11.77 -33.37
CA LEU A 566 6.32 -13.08 -33.75
C LEU A 566 6.61 -13.96 -32.54
N GLU A 567 7.09 -13.38 -31.44
CA GLU A 567 7.38 -14.06 -30.19
C GLU A 567 6.08 -14.46 -29.45
N GLU A 568 5.17 -13.50 -29.27
CA GLU A 568 4.00 -13.71 -28.39
C GLU A 568 2.74 -14.18 -29.15
N LEU A 569 2.53 -13.75 -30.39
CA LEU A 569 1.31 -14.01 -31.17
C LEU A 569 1.57 -14.40 -32.65
N PRO A 570 2.42 -15.40 -32.93
CA PRO A 570 2.84 -15.73 -34.30
C PRO A 570 1.68 -16.12 -35.22
N PHE A 571 0.57 -16.64 -34.69
CA PHE A 571 -0.61 -17.01 -35.47
C PHE A 571 -1.39 -15.83 -36.07
N LEU A 572 -1.10 -14.59 -35.66
CA LEU A 572 -1.59 -13.39 -36.34
C LEU A 572 -0.88 -13.18 -37.68
N VAL A 573 0.28 -13.82 -37.88
CA VAL A 573 1.08 -13.75 -39.10
C VAL A 573 0.75 -14.94 -40.00
N ASN A 574 0.50 -14.65 -41.27
CA ASN A 574 0.28 -15.66 -42.30
C ASN A 574 1.40 -16.71 -42.32
N PHE A 575 1.02 -17.98 -42.48
CA PHE A 575 1.95 -19.10 -42.53
C PHE A 575 3.05 -18.88 -43.57
N ASN A 576 2.69 -18.44 -44.78
CA ASN A 576 3.67 -18.19 -45.85
C ASN A 576 4.73 -17.16 -45.42
N THR A 577 4.33 -16.09 -44.74
CA THR A 577 5.26 -15.06 -44.24
C THR A 577 6.17 -15.62 -43.16
N ARG A 578 5.63 -16.38 -42.20
CA ARG A 578 6.44 -17.05 -41.16
C ARG A 578 7.43 -18.06 -41.74
N PHE A 579 7.02 -18.83 -42.74
CA PHE A 579 7.88 -19.79 -43.40
C PHE A 579 9.02 -19.12 -44.17
N LEU A 580 8.74 -18.01 -44.87
CA LEU A 580 9.77 -17.23 -45.54
C LEU A 580 10.78 -16.66 -44.53
N LEU A 581 10.31 -16.14 -43.39
CA LEU A 581 11.18 -15.65 -42.31
C LEU A 581 12.07 -16.76 -41.75
N LEU A 582 11.51 -17.96 -41.50
CA LEU A 582 12.27 -19.12 -41.04
C LEU A 582 13.32 -19.56 -42.07
N ARG A 583 12.94 -19.62 -43.36
CA ARG A 583 13.87 -19.97 -44.44
C ARG A 583 15.01 -18.97 -44.53
N ASP A 584 14.70 -17.68 -44.47
CA ASP A 584 15.69 -16.62 -44.56
C ASP A 584 16.60 -16.62 -43.31
N LEU A 585 16.06 -16.91 -42.11
CA LEU A 585 16.84 -17.15 -40.90
C LEU A 585 17.84 -18.29 -41.08
N CYS A 586 17.39 -19.46 -41.54
CA CYS A 586 18.27 -20.60 -41.79
C CYS A 586 19.38 -20.21 -42.77
N ARG A 587 19.04 -19.55 -43.88
CA ARG A 587 20.01 -19.07 -44.87
C ARG A 587 21.08 -18.18 -44.24
N ASN A 588 20.68 -17.22 -43.41
CA ASN A 588 21.62 -16.28 -42.80
C ASN A 588 22.46 -16.91 -41.68
N SER A 589 21.93 -17.92 -40.98
CA SER A 589 22.68 -18.67 -39.95
C SER A 589 23.80 -19.56 -40.52
N LEU A 590 23.59 -20.12 -41.72
CA LEU A 590 24.58 -20.96 -42.41
C LEU A 590 25.65 -20.13 -43.15
N GLY A 591 25.35 -18.88 -43.50
CA GLY A 591 26.19 -18.06 -44.38
C GLY A 591 25.89 -18.33 -45.87
N GLU A 592 26.14 -17.34 -46.74
CA GLU A 592 25.80 -17.43 -48.18
C GLU A 592 26.47 -18.62 -48.88
N ASP A 593 27.73 -18.92 -48.54
CA ASP A 593 28.51 -19.99 -49.21
C ASP A 593 28.03 -21.39 -48.81
N ASP A 594 27.80 -21.64 -47.52
CA ASP A 594 27.35 -22.95 -47.04
C ASP A 594 25.86 -23.18 -47.31
N TYR A 595 25.03 -22.13 -47.31
CA TYR A 595 23.65 -22.24 -47.79
C TYR A 595 23.62 -22.57 -49.28
N GLN A 596 24.45 -21.93 -50.11
CA GLN A 596 24.52 -22.25 -51.54
C GLN A 596 24.98 -23.69 -51.78
N ARG A 597 25.96 -24.19 -51.01
CA ARG A 597 26.36 -25.61 -51.05
C ARG A 597 25.21 -26.53 -50.64
N LEU A 598 24.59 -26.30 -49.48
CA LEU A 598 23.47 -27.12 -48.99
C LEU A 598 22.28 -27.08 -49.95
N HIS A 599 21.97 -25.91 -50.51
CA HIS A 599 20.87 -25.73 -51.47
C HIS A 599 21.19 -26.40 -52.81
N HIS A 600 22.42 -26.32 -53.27
CA HIS A 600 22.87 -27.01 -54.48
C HIS A 600 22.80 -28.53 -54.28
N ASP A 601 23.27 -29.05 -53.15
CA ASP A 601 23.23 -30.47 -52.82
C ASP A 601 21.78 -30.96 -52.63
N LEU A 602 20.91 -30.22 -51.94
CA LEU A 602 19.48 -30.53 -51.77
C LEU A 602 18.68 -30.44 -53.08
N MET A 603 19.05 -29.56 -54.01
CA MET A 603 18.35 -29.43 -55.30
C MET A 603 18.83 -30.45 -56.33
N HIS A 604 20.08 -30.89 -56.25
CA HIS A 604 20.57 -32.04 -57.03
C HIS A 604 20.06 -33.37 -56.48
N GLU A 605 19.74 -33.44 -55.20
CA GLU A 605 19.02 -34.56 -54.61
C GLU A 605 17.50 -34.35 -54.65
N ASN A 606 16.92 -34.69 -55.81
CA ASN A 606 15.58 -35.29 -55.88
C ASN A 606 14.41 -34.45 -55.35
N VAL A 607 13.97 -33.46 -56.15
CA VAL A 607 12.69 -32.77 -55.93
C VAL A 607 11.51 -33.76 -55.98
N VAL A 608 10.88 -34.01 -54.83
CA VAL A 608 9.68 -34.85 -54.72
C VAL A 608 8.42 -33.98 -54.71
N ALA A 609 7.58 -34.10 -55.73
CA ALA A 609 6.29 -33.42 -55.77
C ALA A 609 5.25 -34.19 -54.92
N ILE A 610 4.76 -33.58 -53.84
CA ILE A 610 3.76 -34.17 -52.93
C ILE A 610 2.39 -33.51 -53.14
N ARG A 611 1.36 -34.33 -53.34
CA ARG A 611 -0.04 -33.88 -53.40
C ARG A 611 -0.54 -33.61 -51.98
N ARG A 612 -1.08 -32.40 -51.74
CA ARG A 612 -1.60 -31.97 -50.42
C ARG A 612 -2.66 -32.90 -49.82
N THR A 613 -3.40 -33.65 -50.65
CA THR A 613 -4.45 -34.57 -50.20
C THR A 613 -3.92 -35.96 -49.83
N HIS A 614 -2.70 -36.32 -50.25
CA HIS A 614 -2.12 -37.66 -50.09
C HIS A 614 -0.68 -37.54 -49.56
N ILE A 615 -0.47 -36.69 -48.54
CA ILE A 615 0.86 -36.37 -48.02
C ILE A 615 1.59 -37.63 -47.53
N TYR A 616 0.90 -38.49 -46.76
CA TYR A 616 1.51 -39.69 -46.20
C TYR A 616 1.83 -40.75 -47.26
N GLU A 617 0.93 -40.95 -48.24
CA GLU A 617 1.13 -41.88 -49.35
C GLU A 617 2.25 -41.41 -50.26
N ASP A 618 2.21 -40.15 -50.72
CA ASP A 618 3.25 -39.60 -51.59
C ASP A 618 4.61 -39.49 -50.87
N ALA A 619 4.62 -39.22 -49.55
CA ALA A 619 5.84 -39.27 -48.77
C ALA A 619 6.36 -40.70 -48.65
N PHE A 620 5.51 -41.67 -48.32
CA PHE A 620 5.91 -43.07 -48.22
C PHE A 620 6.44 -43.59 -49.56
N ASP A 621 5.68 -43.46 -50.65
CA ASP A 621 6.06 -44.03 -51.95
C ASP A 621 7.30 -43.36 -52.57
N LYS A 622 7.43 -42.04 -52.42
CA LYS A 622 8.47 -41.28 -53.13
C LYS A 622 9.74 -41.07 -52.31
N ILE A 623 9.65 -41.16 -50.97
CA ILE A 623 10.80 -41.04 -50.07
C ILE A 623 11.33 -42.43 -49.69
N SER A 624 10.47 -43.45 -49.49
CA SER A 624 10.95 -44.81 -49.13
C SER A 624 11.77 -45.50 -50.22
N GLN A 625 11.55 -45.15 -51.49
CA GLN A 625 12.35 -45.69 -52.60
C GLN A 625 13.77 -45.12 -52.67
N LYS A 626 14.10 -44.13 -51.83
CA LYS A 626 15.37 -43.38 -51.87
C LYS A 626 16.19 -43.44 -50.58
N SER A 627 15.69 -44.12 -49.54
CA SER A 627 16.48 -44.55 -48.38
C SER A 627 17.08 -45.92 -48.64
#